data_AF-A0A4Q5J0P5-F1
#
_entry.id   AF-A0A4Q5J0P5-F1
#
_cell.length_a   1.000
_cell.length_b   1.000
_cell.length_c   1.000
_cell.angle_alpha   90.00
_cell.angle_beta   90.00
_cell.angle_gamma   90.00
#
_symmetry.space_group_name_H-M   'P 1'
#
loop_
_entity.id
_entity.type
_entity.pdbx_description
1 polymer ?
#
loop_
_entity_poly.entity_id
_entity_poly.type
_entity_poly.pdbx_seq_one_letter_code
_entity_poly.pdbx_strand_id
1 'polypeptide(L)'
;MGAFLPCAASSLVSGVLGSADRWVEAARTRVSVHLETGSPDVPIVCVGLPEAIRLPYGVVVEALPDGPVSLAPRRWWRPDRPAGLAPPAPARIARWTRPLPPPDPARLLGRGAGLTPDGDDVLAGLLVAAAAVDDPRLGEWRAATRSALAARRTTAVSVGMLHAALDGWSAPPLAGAVRALCGPDDPTPAVDALLAVGQSSGRSLLDGVLYVLASQPWEGAA
;
A
#
# COMPACT_ATOMS: atom_id res chain seq x y z
N MET A 1 -20.78 6.09 29.80
CA MET A 1 -20.02 4.89 29.43
C MET A 1 -19.96 4.87 27.91
N GLY A 2 -18.79 5.10 27.30
CA GLY A 2 -18.68 5.17 25.84
C GLY A 2 -18.97 3.80 25.21
N ALA A 3 -19.67 3.78 24.07
CA ALA A 3 -19.93 2.55 23.35
C ALA A 3 -18.61 2.02 22.76
N PHE A 4 -18.31 0.75 23.02
CA PHE A 4 -17.17 0.05 22.41
C PHE A 4 -17.63 -0.71 21.17
N LEU A 5 -16.97 -0.47 20.05
CA LEU A 5 -17.27 -1.16 18.79
C LEU A 5 -16.33 -2.37 18.64
N PRO A 6 -16.84 -3.62 18.68
CA PRO A 6 -16.03 -4.79 18.40
C PRO A 6 -15.51 -4.73 16.96
N CYS A 7 -14.23 -5.03 16.78
CA CYS A 7 -13.60 -4.94 15.47
C CYS A 7 -12.53 -6.02 15.26
N ALA A 8 -12.14 -6.22 14.01
CA ALA A 8 -10.86 -6.85 13.69
C ALA A 8 -9.85 -5.73 13.39
N ALA A 9 -8.58 -5.89 13.79
CA ALA A 9 -7.55 -4.89 13.55
C ALA A 9 -6.25 -5.49 13.00
N SER A 10 -5.55 -4.71 12.17
CA SER A 10 -4.18 -5.00 11.81
C SER A 10 -3.27 -4.90 13.03
N SER A 11 -2.34 -5.83 13.16
CA SER A 11 -1.28 -5.77 14.18
C SER A 11 -0.43 -4.50 14.07
N LEU A 12 -0.35 -3.86 12.90
CA LEU A 12 0.40 -2.61 12.72
C LEU A 12 -0.23 -1.41 13.42
N VAL A 13 -1.54 -1.45 13.73
CA VAL A 13 -2.21 -0.35 14.44
C VAL A 13 -2.26 -0.55 15.95
N SER A 14 -1.70 -1.65 16.47
CA SER A 14 -1.73 -2.00 17.89
C SER A 14 -1.12 -0.92 18.78
N GLY A 15 -0.03 -0.27 18.34
CA GLY A 15 0.64 0.79 19.09
C GLY A 15 -0.14 2.11 19.21
N VAL A 16 -1.19 2.30 18.39
CA VAL A 16 -2.02 3.52 18.39
C VAL A 16 -3.46 3.26 18.84
N LEU A 17 -3.91 2.00 18.88
CA LEU A 17 -5.23 1.59 19.38
C LEU A 17 -5.31 1.70 20.92
N GLY A 18 -5.39 2.93 21.41
CA GLY A 18 -5.45 3.25 22.84
C GLY A 18 -5.09 4.71 23.15
N SER A 19 -4.37 5.37 22.24
CA SER A 19 -4.06 6.80 22.30
C SER A 19 -5.14 7.66 21.62
N ALA A 20 -6.39 7.16 21.61
CA ALA A 20 -7.44 7.52 20.66
C ALA A 20 -8.11 8.90 20.89
N ASP A 21 -7.68 9.67 21.88
CA ASP A 21 -8.41 10.88 22.27
C ASP A 21 -8.47 11.96 21.17
N ARG A 22 -7.68 11.89 20.08
CA ARG A 22 -7.70 12.91 19.01
C ARG A 22 -7.30 12.41 17.61
N TRP A 23 -7.90 11.33 17.11
CA TRP A 23 -7.77 11.05 15.67
C TRP A 23 -8.63 12.00 14.85
N VAL A 24 -8.08 12.54 13.75
CA VAL A 24 -8.78 13.50 12.88
C VAL A 24 -9.16 12.82 11.58
N GLU A 25 -10.41 13.00 11.14
CA GLU A 25 -10.85 12.49 9.84
C GLU A 25 -10.16 13.23 8.71
N ALA A 26 -9.39 12.48 7.92
CA ALA A 26 -8.67 13.00 6.76
C ALA A 26 -9.41 12.71 5.45
N ALA A 27 -10.16 11.61 5.39
CA ALA A 27 -11.00 11.28 4.26
C ALA A 27 -12.08 10.25 4.63
N ARG A 28 -13.18 10.27 3.89
CA ARG A 28 -14.27 9.29 4.02
C ARG A 28 -14.77 8.86 2.64
N THR A 29 -15.03 7.57 2.54
CA THR A 29 -15.71 6.93 1.41
C THR A 29 -17.01 6.29 1.90
N ARG A 30 -17.77 5.67 0.99
CA ARG A 30 -18.96 4.88 1.36
C ARG A 30 -18.63 3.70 2.28
N VAL A 31 -17.41 3.19 2.25
CA VAL A 31 -17.01 1.94 2.95
C VAL A 31 -15.82 2.12 3.89
N SER A 32 -15.24 3.32 4.00
CA SER A 32 -14.08 3.56 4.87
C SER A 32 -14.00 4.99 5.38
N VAL A 33 -13.34 5.16 6.52
CA VAL A 33 -12.91 6.42 7.10
C VAL A 33 -11.41 6.33 7.35
N HIS A 34 -10.65 7.31 6.90
CA HIS A 34 -9.22 7.40 7.07
C HIS A 34 -8.91 8.48 8.10
N LEU A 35 -8.18 8.10 9.14
CA LEU A 35 -8.00 8.87 10.34
C LEU A 35 -6.51 9.15 10.56
N GLU A 36 -6.13 10.43 10.67
CA GLU A 36 -4.80 10.83 11.09
C GLU A 36 -4.60 10.58 12.58
N THR A 37 -3.49 9.93 12.93
CA THR A 37 -3.23 9.52 14.33
C THR A 37 -2.34 10.48 15.09
N GLY A 38 -1.61 11.35 14.38
CA GLY A 38 -0.51 12.15 14.95
C GLY A 38 0.76 11.35 15.29
N SER A 39 0.77 10.04 15.10
CA SER A 39 1.95 9.18 15.30
C SER A 39 2.81 9.14 14.04
N PRO A 40 4.15 9.26 14.15
CA PRO A 40 5.04 9.10 13.00
C PRO A 40 5.09 7.66 12.46
N ASP A 41 4.85 6.66 13.32
CA ASP A 41 4.97 5.24 12.97
C ASP A 41 3.73 4.71 12.22
N VAL A 42 2.56 5.25 12.57
CA VAL A 42 1.27 4.88 11.97
C VAL A 42 0.51 6.17 11.66
N PRO A 43 0.91 6.93 10.63
CA PRO A 43 0.34 8.26 10.41
C PRO A 43 -1.15 8.25 10.07
N ILE A 44 -1.65 7.13 9.52
CA ILE A 44 -3.06 6.93 9.17
C ILE A 44 -3.55 5.59 9.67
N VAL A 45 -4.77 5.56 10.19
CA VAL A 45 -5.58 4.35 10.40
C VAL A 45 -6.75 4.37 9.43
N CYS A 46 -6.99 3.26 8.75
CA CYS A 46 -8.19 3.07 7.91
C CYS A 46 -9.21 2.24 8.68
N VAL A 47 -10.36 2.82 9.01
CA VAL A 47 -11.51 2.11 9.57
C VAL A 47 -12.48 1.82 8.44
N GLY A 48 -12.64 0.55 8.06
CA GLY A 48 -13.42 0.14 6.90
C GLY A 48 -14.47 -0.92 7.22
N LEU A 49 -15.48 -0.99 6.37
CA LEU A 49 -16.40 -2.12 6.31
C LEU A 49 -15.72 -3.35 5.68
N PRO A 50 -16.28 -4.56 5.79
CA PRO A 50 -15.70 -5.77 5.20
C PRO A 50 -15.45 -5.69 3.69
N GLU A 51 -16.22 -4.85 2.98
CA GLU A 51 -16.11 -4.62 1.54
C GLU A 51 -15.00 -3.62 1.17
N ALA A 52 -14.46 -2.87 2.15
CA ALA A 52 -13.34 -1.98 1.92
C ALA A 52 -12.07 -2.79 1.64
N ILE A 53 -11.21 -2.24 0.78
CA ILE A 53 -9.89 -2.82 0.56
C ILE A 53 -9.14 -2.83 1.88
N ARG A 54 -8.65 -4.00 2.26
CA ARG A 54 -7.87 -4.17 3.49
C ARG A 54 -6.51 -3.48 3.32
N LEU A 55 -6.34 -2.35 3.99
CA LEU A 55 -5.07 -1.64 4.02
C LEU A 55 -4.15 -2.17 5.15
N PRO A 56 -2.83 -1.95 5.06
CA PRO A 56 -1.88 -2.35 6.11
C PRO A 56 -2.23 -1.80 7.49
N TYR A 57 -2.69 -0.56 7.57
CA TYR A 57 -3.14 0.08 8.82
C TYR A 57 -4.66 0.01 8.99
N GLY A 58 -5.26 -1.12 8.63
CA GLY A 58 -6.71 -1.31 8.64
C GLY A 58 -7.30 -1.74 9.98
N VAL A 59 -8.55 -1.32 10.20
CA VAL A 59 -9.49 -1.83 11.20
C VAL A 59 -10.79 -2.12 10.46
N VAL A 60 -11.36 -3.31 10.67
CA VAL A 60 -12.63 -3.72 10.08
C VAL A 60 -13.73 -3.66 11.13
N VAL A 61 -14.79 -2.92 10.82
CA VAL A 61 -15.97 -2.69 11.67
C VAL A 61 -17.25 -3.09 10.93
N GLU A 62 -18.33 -3.30 11.68
CA GLU A 62 -19.65 -3.64 11.12
C GLU A 62 -20.40 -2.42 10.57
N ALA A 63 -20.15 -1.24 11.14
CA ALA A 63 -20.71 0.03 10.70
C ALA A 63 -19.66 1.13 10.84
N LEU A 64 -19.62 2.07 9.89
CA LEU A 64 -18.71 3.20 9.96
C LEU A 64 -19.17 4.17 11.06
N PRO A 65 -18.25 4.67 11.91
CA PRO A 65 -18.59 5.64 12.92
C PRO A 65 -18.86 7.02 12.32
N ASP A 66 -19.89 7.70 12.83
CA ASP A 66 -20.21 9.11 12.53
C ASP A 66 -19.63 10.06 13.59
N GLY A 67 -18.93 9.54 14.60
CA GLY A 67 -18.39 10.32 15.71
C GLY A 67 -17.38 9.52 16.55
N PRO A 68 -16.99 10.05 17.72
CA PRO A 68 -15.99 9.42 18.57
C PRO A 68 -16.48 8.06 19.06
N VAL A 69 -15.69 7.02 18.78
CA VAL A 69 -15.95 5.64 19.20
C VAL A 69 -14.69 5.02 19.76
N SER A 70 -14.84 4.18 20.78
CA SER A 70 -13.74 3.34 21.26
C SER A 70 -13.73 2.03 20.49
N LEU A 71 -12.66 1.77 19.75
CA LEU A 71 -12.48 0.51 19.03
C LEU A 71 -12.03 -0.59 20.01
N ALA A 72 -12.67 -1.76 19.93
CA ALA A 72 -12.33 -2.92 20.76
C ALA A 72 -11.92 -4.11 19.88
N PRO A 73 -10.62 -4.23 19.53
CA PRO A 73 -10.12 -5.34 18.73
C PRO A 73 -10.40 -6.69 19.39
N ARG A 74 -11.15 -7.55 18.70
CA ARG A 74 -11.44 -8.94 19.09
C ARG A 74 -10.62 -9.94 18.30
N ARG A 75 -10.14 -9.53 17.12
CA ARG A 75 -9.31 -10.34 16.22
C ARG A 75 -8.20 -9.48 15.67
N TRP A 76 -7.03 -10.09 15.49
CA TRP A 76 -5.86 -9.45 14.91
C TRP A 76 -5.43 -10.16 13.63
N TRP A 77 -5.02 -9.40 12.62
CA TRP A 77 -4.34 -9.96 11.46
C TRP A 77 -2.98 -9.30 11.25
N ARG A 78 -2.09 -10.02 10.56
CA ARG A 78 -0.85 -9.45 10.03
C ARG A 78 -1.09 -9.04 8.59
N PRO A 79 -0.85 -7.78 8.21
CA PRO A 79 -0.89 -7.38 6.80
C PRO A 79 0.08 -8.18 5.95
N ASP A 80 -0.11 -8.10 4.64
CA ASP A 80 0.78 -8.78 3.71
C ASP A 80 2.08 -7.98 3.45
N ARG A 81 3.20 -8.70 3.51
CA ARG A 81 4.54 -8.22 3.13
C ARG A 81 5.25 -9.32 2.34
N PRO A 82 5.20 -9.29 1.00
CA PRO A 82 5.97 -10.21 0.17
C PRO A 82 7.48 -9.95 0.37
N ALA A 83 8.28 -11.01 0.41
CA ALA A 83 9.72 -10.98 0.65
C ALA A 83 10.38 -12.26 0.13
N GLY A 84 11.66 -12.19 -0.24
CA GLY A 84 12.47 -13.35 -0.66
C GLY A 84 11.98 -14.01 -1.95
N LEU A 85 11.41 -13.24 -2.87
CA LEU A 85 10.92 -13.73 -4.17
C LEU A 85 12.01 -13.62 -5.23
N ALA A 86 12.12 -14.63 -6.09
CA ALA A 86 12.95 -14.53 -7.29
C ALA A 86 12.21 -13.71 -8.36
N PRO A 87 12.87 -12.78 -9.05
CA PRO A 87 12.25 -12.07 -10.17
C PRO A 87 11.83 -13.03 -11.30
N PRO A 88 10.72 -12.76 -11.99
CA PRO A 88 10.25 -13.61 -13.07
C PRO A 88 11.02 -13.40 -14.37
N ALA A 89 10.97 -14.40 -15.26
CA ALA A 89 11.43 -14.23 -16.64
C ALA A 89 10.61 -13.13 -17.36
N PRO A 90 11.22 -12.28 -18.21
CA PRO A 90 10.51 -11.19 -18.88
C PRO A 90 9.26 -11.60 -19.66
N ALA A 91 9.28 -12.77 -20.30
CA ALA A 91 8.15 -13.30 -21.07
C ALA A 91 6.88 -13.51 -20.20
N ARG A 92 7.04 -13.79 -18.91
CA ARG A 92 5.93 -14.02 -17.98
C ARG A 92 5.12 -12.76 -17.72
N ILE A 93 5.77 -11.60 -17.73
CA ILE A 93 5.17 -10.30 -17.42
C ILE A 93 4.92 -9.45 -18.67
N ALA A 94 5.39 -9.89 -19.84
CA ALA A 94 5.36 -9.14 -21.09
C ALA A 94 3.96 -8.63 -21.46
N ARG A 95 2.90 -9.43 -21.22
CA ARG A 95 1.52 -9.05 -21.57
C ARG A 95 0.97 -7.83 -20.83
N TRP A 96 1.51 -7.51 -19.66
CA TRP A 96 1.08 -6.33 -18.88
C TRP A 96 2.11 -5.20 -18.92
N THR A 97 3.34 -5.52 -19.29
CA THR A 97 4.44 -4.57 -19.29
C THR A 97 4.23 -3.55 -20.41
N ARG A 98 4.45 -2.28 -20.08
CA ARG A 98 4.50 -1.18 -21.04
C ARG A 98 5.74 -0.33 -20.78
N PRO A 99 6.24 0.42 -21.78
CA PRO A 99 7.31 1.37 -21.55
C PRO A 99 6.91 2.39 -20.48
N LEU A 100 7.71 2.49 -19.43
CA LEU A 100 7.58 3.47 -18.37
C LEU A 100 8.91 4.23 -18.25
N PRO A 101 8.87 5.56 -18.06
CA PRO A 101 10.08 6.29 -17.75
C PRO A 101 10.66 5.81 -16.41
N PRO A 102 11.96 5.99 -16.16
CA PRO A 102 12.52 5.75 -14.83
C PRO A 102 11.72 6.50 -13.75
N PRO A 103 11.34 5.83 -12.65
CA PRO A 103 10.54 6.40 -11.60
C PRO A 103 11.40 7.40 -10.84
N ASP A 104 10.89 8.62 -10.75
CA ASP A 104 11.45 9.66 -9.91
C ASP A 104 10.41 9.94 -8.81
N PRO A 105 10.64 9.49 -7.56
CA PRO A 105 9.72 9.73 -6.46
C PRO A 105 9.36 11.21 -6.26
N ALA A 106 10.29 12.14 -6.53
CA ALA A 106 10.02 13.57 -6.43
C ALA A 106 9.14 14.08 -7.59
N ARG A 107 9.01 13.38 -8.71
CA ARG A 107 8.06 13.74 -9.80
C ARG A 107 6.75 12.97 -9.73
N LEU A 108 6.75 11.81 -9.09
CA LEU A 108 5.58 10.95 -8.96
C LEU A 108 4.71 11.35 -7.76
N LEU A 109 5.32 11.74 -6.63
CA LEU A 109 4.56 12.01 -5.41
C LEU A 109 3.48 13.08 -5.62
N GLY A 110 2.23 12.72 -5.31
CA GLY A 110 1.04 13.57 -5.43
C GLY A 110 0.56 13.81 -6.86
N ARG A 111 1.16 13.16 -7.87
CA ARG A 111 0.77 13.33 -9.27
C ARG A 111 -0.46 12.47 -9.59
N GLY A 112 -1.55 13.12 -10.01
CA GLY A 112 -2.81 12.46 -10.36
C GLY A 112 -3.96 13.00 -9.52
N ALA A 113 -5.18 12.57 -9.81
CA ALA A 113 -6.38 12.95 -9.06
C ALA A 113 -6.81 11.82 -8.11
N GLY A 114 -7.73 12.13 -7.20
CA GLY A 114 -8.36 11.13 -6.33
C GLY A 114 -7.70 10.99 -4.95
N LEU A 115 -8.19 10.02 -4.18
CA LEU A 115 -7.76 9.77 -2.81
C LEU A 115 -6.32 9.25 -2.73
N THR A 116 -5.93 8.46 -3.72
CA THR A 116 -4.56 8.00 -3.96
C THR A 116 -4.16 8.42 -5.37
N PRO A 117 -3.42 9.53 -5.53
CA PRO A 117 -2.92 9.94 -6.84
C PRO A 117 -2.13 8.81 -7.53
N ASP A 118 -2.31 8.66 -8.85
CA ASP A 118 -1.68 7.59 -9.64
C ASP A 118 -0.16 7.47 -9.41
N GLY A 119 0.53 8.59 -9.27
CA GLY A 119 1.97 8.60 -9.01
C GLY A 119 2.35 7.99 -7.66
N ASP A 120 1.51 8.13 -6.64
CA ASP A 120 1.71 7.48 -5.34
C ASP A 120 1.44 5.98 -5.41
N ASP A 121 0.42 5.58 -6.17
CA ASP A 121 0.12 4.18 -6.44
C ASP A 121 1.29 3.50 -7.17
N VAL A 122 1.87 4.15 -8.19
CA VAL A 122 3.11 3.68 -8.84
C VAL A 122 4.25 3.53 -7.83
N LEU A 123 4.47 4.51 -6.96
CA LEU A 123 5.52 4.44 -5.94
C LEU A 123 5.29 3.32 -4.93
N ALA A 124 4.05 3.10 -4.49
CA ALA A 124 3.71 2.03 -3.58
C ALA A 124 3.96 0.65 -4.21
N GLY A 125 3.52 0.44 -5.46
CA GLY A 125 3.76 -0.79 -6.21
C GLY A 125 5.26 -1.07 -6.41
N LEU A 126 6.02 -0.03 -6.76
CA LEU A 126 7.47 -0.08 -6.91
C LEU A 126 8.18 -0.46 -5.62
N LEU A 127 7.89 0.21 -4.50
CA LEU A 127 8.56 -0.04 -3.23
C LEU A 127 8.28 -1.46 -2.70
N VAL A 128 7.04 -1.93 -2.84
CA VAL A 128 6.64 -3.27 -2.41
C VAL A 128 7.28 -4.34 -3.28
N ALA A 129 7.28 -4.19 -4.61
CA ALA A 129 7.93 -5.15 -5.51
C ALA A 129 9.45 -5.19 -5.30
N ALA A 130 10.09 -4.02 -5.18
CA ALA A 130 11.53 -3.90 -4.93
C ALA A 130 11.93 -4.53 -3.60
N ALA A 131 11.13 -4.34 -2.54
CA ALA A 131 11.32 -5.02 -1.27
C ALA A 131 11.08 -6.54 -1.36
N ALA A 132 10.16 -6.99 -2.20
CA ALA A 132 9.84 -8.40 -2.34
C ALA A 132 10.96 -9.22 -2.99
N VAL A 133 11.70 -8.62 -3.93
CA VAL A 133 12.77 -9.27 -4.70
C VAL A 133 14.18 -8.81 -4.31
N ASP A 134 14.32 -8.09 -3.20
CA ASP A 134 15.58 -7.53 -2.72
C ASP A 134 16.33 -6.70 -3.80
N ASP A 135 15.59 -5.85 -4.54
CA ASP A 135 16.17 -5.02 -5.61
C ASP A 135 17.25 -4.08 -5.05
N PRO A 136 18.46 -4.04 -5.65
CA PRO A 136 19.57 -3.24 -5.14
C PRO A 136 19.30 -1.73 -5.11
N ARG A 137 18.36 -1.23 -5.92
CA ARG A 137 17.95 0.20 -5.97
C ARG A 137 16.96 0.57 -4.87
N LEU A 138 16.42 -0.40 -4.11
CA LEU A 138 15.41 -0.15 -3.08
C LEU A 138 15.85 0.91 -2.06
N GLY A 139 17.13 0.91 -1.67
CA GLY A 139 17.68 1.89 -0.73
C GLY A 139 17.53 3.33 -1.24
N GLU A 140 17.84 3.56 -2.51
CA GLU A 140 17.71 4.86 -3.17
C GLU A 140 16.25 5.30 -3.25
N TRP A 141 15.36 4.43 -3.73
CA TRP A 141 13.93 4.75 -3.83
C TRP A 141 13.27 5.02 -2.48
N ARG A 142 13.68 4.30 -1.42
CA ARG A 142 13.24 4.58 -0.04
C ARG A 142 13.70 5.95 0.42
N ALA A 143 14.97 6.30 0.21
CA ALA A 143 15.52 7.60 0.61
C ALA A 143 14.82 8.75 -0.14
N ALA A 144 14.69 8.63 -1.46
CA ALA A 144 14.01 9.61 -2.29
C ALA A 144 12.52 9.78 -1.92
N THR A 145 11.80 8.68 -1.68
CA THR A 145 10.40 8.73 -1.25
C THR A 145 10.24 9.39 0.12
N ARG A 146 11.09 9.06 1.09
CA ARG A 146 11.07 9.71 2.42
C ARG A 146 11.34 11.22 2.32
N SER A 147 12.35 11.60 1.53
CA SER A 147 12.65 13.01 1.30
C SER A 147 11.48 13.75 0.64
N ALA A 148 10.82 13.12 -0.33
CA ALA A 148 9.66 13.71 -0.99
C ALA A 148 8.46 13.86 -0.03
N LEU A 149 8.21 12.87 0.83
CA LEU A 149 7.16 12.90 1.85
C LEU A 149 7.39 14.01 2.90
N ALA A 150 8.65 14.28 3.27
CA ALA A 150 9.00 15.34 4.21
C ALA A 150 8.59 16.74 3.72
N ALA A 151 8.54 16.95 2.39
CA ALA A 151 8.13 18.22 1.77
C ALA A 151 6.61 18.32 1.47
N ARG A 152 5.81 17.33 1.91
CA ARG A 152 4.35 17.15 1.72
C ARG A 152 3.71 17.78 0.47
N ARG A 153 3.36 16.95 -0.51
CA ARG A 153 2.58 17.32 -1.71
C ARG A 153 1.45 16.34 -2.08
N THR A 154 1.07 15.42 -1.18
CA THR A 154 0.03 14.40 -1.46
C THR A 154 -1.03 14.30 -0.33
N THR A 155 -2.03 13.44 -0.50
CA THR A 155 -3.11 13.18 0.44
C THR A 155 -2.62 12.44 1.68
N ALA A 156 -3.33 12.64 2.79
CA ALA A 156 -3.08 11.90 4.03
C ALA A 156 -3.13 10.38 3.80
N VAL A 157 -4.10 9.90 3.01
CA VAL A 157 -4.25 8.47 2.69
C VAL A 157 -3.02 7.91 1.98
N SER A 158 -2.50 8.60 0.96
CA SER A 158 -1.26 8.22 0.28
C SER A 158 -0.05 8.26 1.20
N VAL A 159 0.03 9.21 2.14
CA VAL A 159 1.10 9.22 3.17
C VAL A 159 1.08 7.92 3.95
N GLY A 160 -0.09 7.50 4.47
CA GLY A 160 -0.22 6.23 5.18
C GLY A 160 0.16 5.03 4.32
N MET A 161 -0.33 4.97 3.08
CA MET A 161 0.00 3.90 2.15
C MET A 161 1.52 3.82 1.86
N LEU A 162 2.16 4.95 1.58
CA LEU A 162 3.58 5.01 1.26
C LEU A 162 4.47 4.72 2.47
N HIS A 163 4.05 5.11 3.69
CA HIS A 163 4.72 4.69 4.92
C HIS A 163 4.75 3.17 5.07
N ALA A 164 3.62 2.49 4.82
CA ALA A 164 3.57 1.04 4.82
C ALA A 164 4.45 0.43 3.70
N ALA A 165 4.36 0.97 2.49
CA ALA A 165 5.09 0.49 1.32
C ALA A 165 6.62 0.64 1.47
N LEU A 166 7.10 1.69 2.15
CA LEU A 166 8.51 1.87 2.47
C LEU A 166 9.07 0.65 3.22
N ASP A 167 8.28 0.04 4.09
CA ASP A 167 8.67 -1.17 4.81
C ASP A 167 8.29 -2.46 4.07
N GLY A 168 7.65 -2.36 2.91
CA GLY A 168 7.21 -3.48 2.07
C GLY A 168 5.83 -4.05 2.44
N TRP A 169 5.11 -3.40 3.36
CA TRP A 169 3.72 -3.79 3.67
C TRP A 169 2.77 -3.25 2.60
N SER A 170 1.74 -4.02 2.27
CA SER A 170 0.76 -3.64 1.25
C SER A 170 -0.63 -4.21 1.49
N ALA A 171 -1.59 -3.71 0.73
CA ALA A 171 -2.91 -4.34 0.66
C ALA A 171 -2.82 -5.74 0.02
N PRO A 172 -3.67 -6.71 0.43
CA PRO A 172 -3.62 -8.08 -0.09
C PRO A 172 -3.64 -8.21 -1.62
N PRO A 173 -4.40 -7.43 -2.40
CA PRO A 173 -4.37 -7.53 -3.86
C PRO A 173 -2.99 -7.25 -4.46
N LEU A 174 -2.26 -6.25 -3.94
CA LEU A 174 -0.91 -5.92 -4.40
C LEU A 174 0.08 -7.05 -4.04
N ALA A 175 0.08 -7.49 -2.79
CA ALA A 175 0.94 -8.60 -2.37
C ALA A 175 0.66 -9.89 -3.15
N GLY A 176 -0.62 -10.18 -3.40
CA GLY A 176 -1.07 -11.31 -4.21
C GLY A 176 -0.54 -11.24 -5.64
N ALA A 177 -0.67 -10.08 -6.29
CA ALA A 177 -0.13 -9.87 -7.63
C ALA A 177 1.39 -10.01 -7.68
N VAL A 178 2.13 -9.44 -6.73
CA VAL A 178 3.61 -9.56 -6.66
C VAL A 178 4.03 -11.03 -6.51
N ARG A 179 3.42 -11.77 -5.57
CA ARG A 179 3.69 -13.20 -5.38
C ARG A 179 3.37 -14.00 -6.63
N ALA A 180 2.21 -13.75 -7.23
CA ALA A 180 1.77 -14.48 -8.41
C ALA A 180 2.68 -14.19 -9.61
N LEU A 181 3.09 -12.94 -9.84
CA LEU A 181 4.00 -12.58 -10.92
C LEU A 181 5.36 -13.26 -10.78
N CYS A 182 5.87 -13.42 -9.55
CA CYS A 182 7.15 -14.09 -9.27
C CYS A 182 7.04 -15.62 -9.11
N GLY A 183 5.83 -16.15 -8.93
CA GLY A 183 5.58 -17.58 -8.72
C GLY A 183 5.55 -18.40 -10.03
N PRO A 184 5.26 -19.70 -9.95
CA PRO A 184 5.13 -20.57 -11.12
C PRO A 184 3.72 -20.56 -11.76
N ASP A 185 2.67 -20.38 -10.96
CA ASP A 185 1.26 -20.55 -11.36
C ASP A 185 0.76 -19.45 -12.33
N ASP A 186 -0.45 -19.52 -12.86
CA ASP A 186 -0.96 -18.41 -13.70
C ASP A 186 -1.17 -17.13 -12.88
N PRO A 187 -0.51 -15.99 -13.22
CA PRO A 187 -0.71 -14.75 -12.48
C PRO A 187 -2.01 -14.02 -12.81
N THR A 188 -2.74 -14.41 -13.87
CA THR A 188 -3.94 -13.66 -14.35
C THR A 188 -4.93 -13.34 -13.23
N PRO A 189 -5.39 -14.30 -12.40
CA PRO A 189 -6.42 -14.01 -11.40
C PRO A 189 -5.98 -13.00 -10.34
N ALA A 190 -4.71 -13.05 -9.93
CA ALA A 190 -4.15 -12.13 -8.95
C ALA A 190 -3.95 -10.73 -9.54
N VAL A 191 -3.53 -10.64 -10.80
CA VAL A 191 -3.41 -9.36 -11.51
C VAL A 191 -4.79 -8.74 -11.74
N ASP A 192 -5.80 -9.52 -12.14
CA ASP A 192 -7.18 -9.03 -12.30
C ASP A 192 -7.77 -8.52 -10.98
N ALA A 193 -7.50 -9.22 -9.88
CA ALA A 193 -7.90 -8.78 -8.54
C ALA A 193 -7.23 -7.45 -8.15
N LEU A 194 -5.96 -7.24 -8.51
CA LEU A 194 -5.28 -5.94 -8.33
C LEU A 194 -5.90 -4.87 -9.25
N LEU A 195 -6.18 -5.19 -10.51
CA LEU A 195 -6.77 -4.23 -11.46
C LEU A 195 -8.19 -3.79 -11.07
N ALA A 196 -8.91 -4.58 -10.27
CA ALA A 196 -10.20 -4.22 -9.69
C ALA A 196 -10.10 -3.20 -8.52
N VAL A 197 -8.90 -2.86 -8.06
CA VAL A 197 -8.66 -1.88 -6.99
C VAL A 197 -8.82 -0.46 -7.51
N GLY A 198 -9.86 0.23 -7.04
CA GLY A 198 -10.11 1.63 -7.41
C GLY A 198 -10.38 1.81 -8.90
N GLN A 199 -10.49 3.06 -9.36
CA GLN A 199 -10.73 3.34 -10.77
C GLN A 199 -9.44 3.19 -11.62
N SER A 200 -8.32 3.72 -11.11
CA SER A 200 -7.00 3.66 -11.78
C SER A 200 -5.90 3.09 -10.88
N SER A 201 -6.10 3.09 -9.56
CA SER A 201 -5.08 2.71 -8.57
C SER A 201 -4.48 1.33 -8.80
N GLY A 202 -5.32 0.32 -9.06
CA GLY A 202 -4.86 -1.04 -9.36
C GLY A 202 -3.89 -1.09 -10.54
N ARG A 203 -4.16 -0.33 -11.59
CA ARG A 203 -3.28 -0.22 -12.76
C ARG A 203 -1.98 0.50 -12.42
N SER A 204 -2.07 1.62 -11.71
CA SER A 204 -0.91 2.42 -11.30
C SER A 204 0.03 1.62 -10.36
N LEU A 205 -0.53 0.88 -9.40
CA LEU A 205 0.21 -0.06 -8.55
C LEU A 205 0.93 -1.12 -9.40
N LEU A 206 0.21 -1.73 -10.35
CA LEU A 206 0.77 -2.74 -11.25
C LEU A 206 1.91 -2.17 -12.11
N ASP A 207 1.77 -0.95 -12.64
CA ASP A 207 2.83 -0.30 -13.42
C ASP A 207 4.13 -0.15 -12.60
N GLY A 208 4.02 0.22 -11.32
CA GLY A 208 5.16 0.27 -10.39
C GLY A 208 5.81 -1.10 -10.15
N VAL A 209 5.00 -2.14 -9.96
CA VAL A 209 5.47 -3.53 -9.82
C VAL A 209 6.22 -3.97 -11.07
N LEU A 210 5.61 -3.79 -12.24
CA LEU A 210 6.16 -4.22 -13.52
C LEU A 210 7.45 -3.47 -13.87
N TYR A 211 7.57 -2.20 -13.49
CA TYR A 211 8.83 -1.48 -13.65
C TYR A 211 10.00 -2.22 -12.98
N VAL A 212 9.84 -2.61 -11.71
CA VAL A 212 10.87 -3.33 -10.95
C VAL A 212 11.15 -4.69 -11.59
N LEU A 213 10.10 -5.49 -11.83
CA LEU A 213 10.25 -6.85 -12.33
C LEU A 213 10.82 -6.92 -13.76
N ALA A 214 10.55 -5.91 -14.60
CA ALA A 214 11.07 -5.83 -15.97
C ALA A 214 12.48 -5.22 -16.06
N SER A 215 12.85 -4.34 -15.12
CA SER A 215 14.17 -3.70 -15.11
C SER A 215 15.15 -4.46 -14.22
N GLN A 216 15.53 -5.66 -14.65
CA GLN A 216 16.59 -6.43 -13.97
C GLN A 216 17.94 -5.72 -14.12
N PRO A 217 18.78 -5.64 -13.07
CA PRO A 217 20.20 -5.46 -13.25
C PRO A 217 20.72 -6.66 -14.07
N TRP A 218 21.45 -6.36 -15.14
CA TRP A 218 22.23 -7.39 -15.84
C TRP A 218 23.16 -8.10 -14.84
N GLU A 219 23.12 -9.43 -14.80
CA GLU A 219 24.17 -10.23 -14.17
C GLU A 219 25.39 -10.21 -15.10
N GLY A 220 26.46 -9.50 -14.71
CA GLY A 220 27.69 -9.53 -15.49
C GLY A 220 28.82 -8.57 -15.08
N ALA A 221 28.91 -8.12 -13.82
CA ALA A 221 30.12 -7.46 -13.33
C ALA A 221 30.77 -8.32 -12.24
N ALA A 222 31.50 -9.33 -12.68
CA ALA A 222 32.59 -9.98 -11.94
C ALA A 222 33.80 -10.05 -12.88
#